data_AF-A0A913ZVL1-F1
#
_entry.id   AF-A0A913ZVL1-F1
#
_cell.length_a   1.000
_cell.length_b   1.000
_cell.length_c   1.000
_cell.angle_alpha   90.00
_cell.angle_beta   90.00
_cell.angle_gamma   90.00
#
_symmetry.space_group_name_H-M   'P 1'
#
loop_
_entity.id
_entity.type
_entity.pdbx_description
1 polymer ?
#
loop_
_entity_poly.entity_id
_entity_poly.type
_entity_poly.pdbx_seq_one_letter_code
_entity_poly.pdbx_strand_id
1 'polypeptide(L)'
;MPIVKNCCCCGLRTGCIVVGIFSMVTSLAWAAWGGYNLYESGILQSETFEDVAPFYYGYAVGVGLWVFLCLSSFLMVAGVCCDRRGLLIPYIVAGVLAILVHCSLCALYLYIMILSLSLLCVISRYQELRYGEDARLVRQESVFPVQGPAIGMSVSQSRRY
;
A
#
# COMPACT_ATOMS: atom_id res chain seq x y z
N MET A 1 33.31 -32.28 6.73
CA MET A 1 32.37 -33.19 6.01
C MET A 1 32.12 -32.67 4.60
N PRO A 2 32.14 -33.53 3.56
CA PRO A 2 32.21 -33.11 2.14
C PRO A 2 30.87 -32.84 1.44
N ILE A 3 29.74 -32.77 2.15
CA ILE A 3 28.40 -32.65 1.51
C ILE A 3 28.15 -31.28 0.84
N VAL A 4 28.98 -30.26 1.09
CA VAL A 4 28.87 -28.92 0.47
C VAL A 4 30.00 -28.66 -0.54
N LYS A 5 30.76 -29.69 -0.91
CA LYS A 5 31.94 -29.54 -1.77
C LYS A 5 31.58 -29.77 -3.25
N ASN A 6 30.83 -28.85 -3.84
CA ASN A 6 30.61 -28.73 -5.30
C ASN A 6 29.28 -29.34 -5.78
N CYS A 7 28.23 -28.52 -5.84
CA CYS A 7 27.27 -28.66 -6.94
C CYS A 7 27.95 -28.18 -8.22
N CYS A 8 27.78 -28.92 -9.33
CA CYS A 8 28.55 -28.82 -10.58
C CYS A 8 28.68 -27.44 -11.26
N CYS A 9 28.00 -26.37 -10.82
CA CYS A 9 27.89 -25.16 -11.64
C CYS A 9 28.11 -23.82 -10.90
N CYS A 10 27.88 -23.74 -9.58
CA CYS A 10 28.06 -22.51 -8.78
C CYS A 10 28.47 -22.90 -7.35
N GLY A 11 29.48 -22.23 -6.78
CA GLY A 11 29.87 -22.45 -5.39
C GLY A 11 28.73 -22.09 -4.44
N LEU A 12 28.00 -23.09 -3.93
CA LEU A 12 26.87 -22.92 -2.99
C LEU A 12 27.27 -22.05 -1.80
N ARG A 13 28.51 -22.19 -1.33
CA ARG A 13 29.10 -21.35 -0.29
C ARG A 13 29.10 -19.86 -0.66
N THR A 14 29.59 -19.53 -1.86
CA THR A 14 29.63 -18.17 -2.38
C THR A 14 28.20 -17.62 -2.55
N GLY A 15 27.28 -18.44 -3.05
CA GLY A 15 25.86 -18.09 -3.15
C GLY A 15 25.24 -17.72 -1.81
N CYS A 16 25.43 -18.55 -0.77
CA CYS A 16 24.93 -18.26 0.57
C CYS A 16 25.52 -16.97 1.16
N ILE A 17 26.81 -16.69 0.93
CA ILE A 17 27.46 -15.45 1.40
C ILE A 17 26.83 -14.23 0.70
N VAL A 18 26.69 -14.27 -0.62
CA VAL A 18 26.10 -13.17 -1.40
C VAL A 18 24.67 -12.90 -0.97
N VAL A 19 23.86 -13.96 -0.82
CA VAL A 19 22.47 -13.84 -0.33
C VAL A 19 22.45 -13.26 1.09
N GLY A 20 23.33 -13.70 1.98
CA GLY A 20 23.41 -13.18 3.35
C GLY A 20 23.76 -11.70 3.40
N ILE A 21 24.74 -11.26 2.60
CA ILE A 21 25.11 -9.85 2.52
C ILE A 21 23.95 -9.02 1.94
N PHE A 22 23.31 -9.50 0.88
CA PHE A 22 22.17 -8.82 0.27
C PHE A 22 21.00 -8.68 1.26
N SER A 23 20.63 -9.77 1.94
CA SER A 23 19.58 -9.76 2.97
C SER A 23 19.93 -8.84 4.14
N MET A 24 21.20 -8.77 4.53
CA MET A 24 21.68 -7.87 5.58
C MET A 24 21.56 -6.39 5.17
N VAL A 25 22.02 -6.02 3.97
CA VAL A 25 21.93 -4.63 3.49
C VAL A 25 20.49 -4.19 3.30
N THR A 26 19.66 -5.05 2.71
CA THR A 26 18.24 -4.74 2.49
C THR A 26 17.48 -4.60 3.82
N SER A 27 17.68 -5.52 4.77
CA SER A 27 17.05 -5.40 6.09
C SER A 27 17.49 -4.16 6.86
N LEU A 28 18.76 -3.74 6.75
CA LEU A 28 19.24 -2.48 7.32
C LEU A 28 18.54 -1.26 6.73
N ALA A 29 18.38 -1.21 5.39
CA ALA A 29 17.69 -0.13 4.72
C ALA A 29 16.21 -0.05 5.16
N TRP A 30 15.52 -1.19 5.25
CA TRP A 30 14.14 -1.26 5.72
C TRP A 30 14.00 -0.94 7.20
N ALA A 31 14.94 -1.36 8.04
CA ALA A 31 14.95 -1.00 9.46
C ALA A 31 15.17 0.50 9.65
N ALA A 32 16.05 1.13 8.87
CA ALA A 32 16.27 2.57 8.90
C ALA A 32 15.02 3.34 8.44
N TRP A 33 14.41 2.93 7.34
CA TRP A 33 13.16 3.51 6.85
C TRP A 33 12.02 3.35 7.86
N GLY A 34 11.82 2.14 8.38
CA GLY A 34 10.81 1.88 9.41
C GLY A 34 11.08 2.64 10.70
N GLY A 35 12.34 2.79 11.09
CA GLY A 35 12.76 3.56 12.27
C GLY A 35 12.48 5.05 12.11
N TYR A 36 12.68 5.60 10.92
CA TYR A 36 12.32 6.98 10.61
C TYR A 36 10.79 7.20 10.72
N ASN A 37 9.98 6.31 10.14
CA ASN A 37 8.52 6.39 10.24
C ASN A 37 8.03 6.17 11.69
N LEU A 38 8.71 5.32 12.45
CA LEU A 38 8.42 5.12 13.87
C LEU A 38 8.70 6.40 14.69
N TYR A 39 9.82 7.07 14.39
CA TYR A 39 10.16 8.35 15.01
C TYR A 39 9.12 9.43 14.67
N GLU A 40 8.74 9.56 13.40
CA GLU A 40 7.74 10.53 12.95
C GLU A 40 6.36 10.27 13.56
N SER A 41 5.92 9.00 13.58
CA SER A 41 4.64 8.62 14.21
C SER A 41 4.64 8.80 15.73
N GLY A 42 5.79 8.62 16.40
CA GLY A 42 5.94 8.88 17.82
C GLY A 42 5.77 10.36 18.19
N ILE A 43 6.21 11.27 17.31
CA ILE A 43 5.97 12.72 17.48
C ILE A 43 4.47 13.02 17.36
N LEU A 44 3.82 12.50 16.32
CA LEU A 44 2.38 12.72 16.07
C LEU A 44 1.48 12.15 17.19
N GLN A 45 1.89 11.06 17.83
CA GLN A 45 1.15 10.44 18.92
C GLN A 45 1.05 11.36 20.16
N SER A 46 1.96 12.31 20.32
CA SER A 46 1.89 13.26 21.44
C SER A 46 0.71 14.24 21.34
N GLU A 47 0.13 14.42 20.15
CA GLU A 47 -0.94 15.39 19.91
C GLU A 47 -2.34 14.74 19.76
N THR A 48 -2.44 13.50 19.27
CA THR A 48 -3.73 12.81 19.05
C THR A 48 -3.64 11.34 19.48
N PHE A 49 -4.13 11.03 20.69
CA PHE A 49 -3.80 9.77 21.39
C PHE A 49 -4.52 8.50 20.90
N GLU A 50 -5.70 8.58 20.28
CA GLU A 50 -6.53 7.38 20.02
C GLU A 50 -6.41 6.80 18.60
N ASP A 51 -6.26 7.62 17.56
CA ASP A 51 -6.33 7.11 16.17
C ASP A 51 -4.97 6.66 15.58
N VAL A 52 -3.84 7.12 16.13
CA VAL A 52 -2.50 6.88 15.56
C VAL A 52 -1.81 5.64 16.16
N ALA A 53 -2.29 5.14 17.31
CA ALA A 53 -1.73 3.99 18.02
C ALA A 53 -1.46 2.74 17.15
N PRO A 54 -2.38 2.27 16.28
CA PRO A 54 -2.14 1.05 15.50
C PRO A 54 -0.98 1.19 14.51
N PHE A 55 -0.75 2.38 13.95
CA PHE A 55 0.35 2.63 13.03
C PHE A 55 1.70 2.58 13.75
N TYR A 56 1.79 3.18 14.93
CA TYR A 56 3.00 3.15 15.75
C TYR A 56 3.44 1.71 16.10
N TYR A 57 2.50 0.89 16.59
CA TYR A 57 2.79 -0.52 16.89
C TYR A 57 3.18 -1.30 15.63
N GLY A 58 2.51 -1.04 14.50
CA GLY A 58 2.85 -1.65 13.21
C GLY A 58 4.30 -1.37 12.80
N TYR A 59 4.73 -0.11 12.87
CA TYR A 59 6.11 0.28 12.57
C TYR A 59 7.11 -0.33 13.57
N ALA A 60 6.79 -0.34 14.87
CA ALA A 60 7.67 -0.91 15.89
C ALA A 60 7.92 -2.41 15.68
N VAL A 61 6.85 -3.17 15.42
CA VAL A 61 6.94 -4.61 15.11
C VAL A 61 7.71 -4.84 13.81
N GLY A 62 7.44 -4.03 12.78
CA GLY A 62 8.15 -4.08 11.51
C GLY A 62 9.66 -3.86 11.68
N VAL A 63 10.07 -2.80 12.37
CA VAL A 63 11.48 -2.51 12.65
C VAL A 63 12.14 -3.64 13.43
N GLY A 64 11.48 -4.18 14.46
CA GLY A 64 11.99 -5.30 15.23
C GLY A 64 12.25 -6.54 14.36
N LEU A 65 11.34 -6.83 13.43
CA LEU A 65 11.49 -7.95 12.50
C LEU A 65 12.64 -7.74 11.50
N TRP A 66 12.82 -6.53 10.97
CA TRP A 66 13.93 -6.21 10.08
C TRP A 66 15.28 -6.28 10.80
N VAL A 67 15.37 -5.81 12.04
CA VAL A 67 16.58 -5.93 12.86
C VAL A 67 16.90 -7.40 13.14
N PHE A 68 15.88 -8.22 13.44
CA PHE A 68 16.05 -9.67 13.62
C PHE A 68 16.54 -10.35 12.33
N LEU A 69 16.00 -9.96 11.17
CA LEU A 69 16.47 -10.46 9.87
C LEU A 69 17.92 -10.03 9.58
N CYS A 70 18.31 -8.81 9.94
CA CYS A 70 19.69 -8.33 9.82
C CYS A 70 20.65 -9.17 10.67
N LEU A 71 20.31 -9.40 11.95
CA LEU A 71 21.12 -10.21 12.87
C LEU A 71 21.24 -11.66 12.40
N SER A 72 20.13 -12.26 11.97
CA SER A 72 20.13 -13.63 11.45
C SER A 72 20.92 -13.76 10.14
N SER A 73 20.90 -12.75 9.27
CA SER A 73 21.71 -12.69 8.04
C SER A 73 23.20 -12.63 8.37
N PHE A 74 23.57 -11.82 9.38
CA PHE A 74 24.95 -11.79 9.88
C PHE A 74 25.39 -13.16 10.46
N LEU A 75 24.53 -13.81 11.24
CA LEU A 75 24.80 -15.16 11.77
C LEU A 75 24.96 -16.20 10.66
N MET A 76 24.19 -16.09 9.57
CA MET A 76 24.37 -16.96 8.41
C MET A 76 25.75 -16.76 7.77
N VAL A 77 26.15 -15.51 7.51
CA VAL A 77 27.47 -15.20 6.92
C VAL A 77 28.59 -15.71 7.83
N ALA A 78 28.52 -15.44 9.14
CA ALA A 78 29.48 -15.94 10.13
C ALA A 78 29.49 -17.48 10.19
N GLY A 79 28.32 -18.12 10.15
CA GLY A 79 28.17 -19.57 10.13
C GLY A 79 28.81 -20.23 8.92
N VAL A 80 28.69 -19.61 7.74
CA VAL A 80 29.31 -20.08 6.48
C VAL A 80 30.82 -19.82 6.47
N CYS A 81 31.29 -18.74 7.09
CA CYS A 81 32.73 -18.47 7.26
C CYS A 81 33.39 -19.46 8.22
N CYS A 82 32.72 -19.83 9.32
CA CYS A 82 33.25 -20.73 10.35
C CYS A 82 32.87 -22.21 10.16
N ASP A 83 32.19 -22.58 9.08
CA ASP A 83 31.66 -23.93 8.81
C ASP A 83 30.79 -24.52 9.95
N ARG A 84 30.07 -23.66 10.70
CA ARG A 84 29.21 -24.06 11.83
C ARG A 84 27.74 -24.08 11.41
N ARG A 85 27.21 -25.28 11.14
CA ARG A 85 25.81 -25.50 10.71
C ARG A 85 24.75 -24.99 11.68
N GLY A 86 25.05 -25.00 12.99
CA GLY A 86 24.10 -24.54 14.02
C GLY A 86 23.70 -23.07 13.87
N LEU A 87 24.58 -22.24 13.30
CA LEU A 87 24.30 -20.82 13.07
C LEU A 87 23.35 -20.57 11.87
N LEU A 88 23.02 -21.61 11.08
CA LEU A 88 22.11 -21.50 9.95
C LEU A 88 20.63 -21.54 10.37
N ILE A 89 20.34 -22.21 11.48
CA ILE A 89 18.97 -22.38 12.03
C ILE A 89 18.27 -21.02 12.26
N PRO A 90 18.87 -20.04 12.95
CA PRO A 90 18.20 -18.75 13.19
C PRO A 90 17.88 -18.00 11.88
N TYR A 91 18.69 -18.15 10.83
CA TYR A 91 18.41 -17.56 9.53
C TYR A 91 17.20 -18.20 8.85
N ILE A 92 17.07 -19.53 8.90
CA ILE A 92 15.91 -20.22 8.33
C ILE A 92 14.63 -19.77 9.05
N VAL A 93 14.66 -19.69 10.38
CA VAL A 93 13.50 -19.23 11.17
C VAL A 93 13.14 -17.78 10.85
N ALA A 94 14.13 -16.88 10.83
CA ALA A 94 13.91 -15.48 10.47
C ALA A 94 13.37 -15.31 9.05
N GLY A 95 13.90 -16.08 8.10
CA GLY A 95 13.43 -16.08 6.72
C GLY A 95 11.98 -16.53 6.59
N VAL A 96 11.58 -17.61 7.28
CA VAL A 96 10.18 -18.08 7.28
C VAL A 96 9.26 -17.03 7.88
N LEU A 97 9.62 -16.42 9.01
CA LEU A 97 8.83 -15.34 9.62
C LEU A 97 8.70 -14.13 8.68
N ALA A 98 9.78 -13.72 8.02
CA ALA A 98 9.74 -12.63 7.04
C ALA A 98 8.84 -12.96 5.84
N ILE A 99 8.90 -14.19 5.32
CA ILE A 99 8.02 -14.63 4.23
C ILE A 99 6.55 -14.59 4.66
N LEU A 100 6.23 -15.08 5.85
CA LEU A 100 4.85 -15.05 6.36
C LEU A 100 4.30 -13.63 6.47
N VAL A 101 5.12 -12.69 6.94
CA VAL A 101 4.76 -11.27 7.05
C VAL A 101 4.60 -10.62 5.67
N HIS A 102 5.47 -10.96 4.71
CA HIS A 102 5.28 -10.50 3.33
C HIS A 102 4.02 -11.08 2.69
N CYS A 103 3.71 -12.36 2.92
CA CYS A 103 2.49 -12.98 2.42
C CYS A 103 1.23 -12.32 3.00
N SER A 104 1.21 -11.99 4.29
CA SER A 104 0.07 -11.30 4.91
C SER A 104 -0.10 -9.88 4.38
N LEU A 105 1.00 -9.14 4.19
CA LEU A 105 0.99 -7.81 3.57
C LEU A 105 0.50 -7.86 2.12
N CYS A 106 0.95 -8.83 1.32
CA CYS A 106 0.48 -9.02 -0.05
C CYS A 106 -1.02 -9.32 -0.10
N ALA A 107 -1.53 -10.18 0.80
CA ALA A 107 -2.95 -10.49 0.88
C ALA A 107 -3.78 -9.25 1.25
N LEU A 108 -3.30 -8.44 2.20
CA LEU A 108 -3.92 -7.18 2.59
C LEU A 108 -3.95 -6.17 1.44
N TYR A 109 -2.85 -6.04 0.68
CA TYR A 109 -2.80 -5.18 -0.49
C TYR A 109 -3.81 -5.60 -1.57
N LEU A 110 -3.93 -6.90 -1.86
CA LEU A 110 -4.92 -7.42 -2.79
C LEU A 110 -6.36 -7.10 -2.33
N TYR A 111 -6.63 -7.24 -1.03
CA TYR A 111 -7.93 -6.90 -0.47
C TYR A 111 -8.29 -5.42 -0.66
N ILE A 112 -7.36 -4.51 -0.36
CA ILE A 112 -7.55 -3.05 -0.55
C ILE A 112 -7.80 -2.72 -2.03
N MET A 113 -7.04 -3.34 -2.94
CA MET A 113 -7.24 -3.15 -4.38
C MET A 113 -8.65 -3.57 -4.81
N ILE A 114 -9.13 -4.74 -4.38
CA ILE A 114 -10.49 -5.21 -4.68
C ILE A 114 -11.54 -4.24 -4.13
N LEU A 115 -11.37 -3.76 -2.90
CA LEU A 115 -12.27 -2.78 -2.28
C LEU A 115 -12.27 -1.44 -3.04
N SER A 116 -11.11 -0.95 -3.45
CA SER A 116 -11.02 0.30 -4.20
C SER A 116 -11.70 0.20 -5.57
N LEU A 117 -11.55 -0.94 -6.27
CA LEU A 117 -12.21 -1.20 -7.54
C LEU A 117 -13.73 -1.31 -7.39
N SER A 118 -14.21 -1.96 -6.33
CA SER A 118 -15.65 -2.06 -6.07
C SER A 118 -16.27 -0.70 -5.75
N LEU A 119 -15.58 0.14 -4.96
CA LEU A 119 -16.01 1.52 -4.71
C LEU A 119 -16.04 2.36 -5.99
N LEU A 120 -15.01 2.27 -6.83
CA LEU A 120 -14.99 2.96 -8.13
C LEU A 120 -16.15 2.52 -9.03
N CYS A 121 -16.47 1.23 -9.05
CA CYS A 121 -17.64 0.70 -9.77
C CYS A 121 -18.95 1.27 -9.22
N VAL A 122 -19.10 1.35 -7.90
CA VAL A 122 -20.30 1.93 -7.27
C VAL A 122 -20.42 3.42 -7.61
N ILE A 123 -19.34 4.19 -7.49
CA ILE A 123 -19.33 5.62 -7.84
C ILE A 123 -19.68 5.83 -9.31
N SER A 124 -19.13 5.01 -10.21
CA SER A 124 -19.44 5.05 -11.64
C SER A 124 -20.94 4.82 -11.90
N ARG A 125 -21.56 3.83 -11.24
CA ARG A 125 -23.02 3.59 -11.34
C ARG A 125 -23.86 4.73 -10.77
N TYR A 126 -23.43 5.34 -9.67
CA TYR A 126 -24.11 6.50 -9.11
C TYR A 126 -24.04 7.71 -10.05
N GLN A 127 -22.92 7.91 -10.74
CA GLN A 127 -22.78 8.96 -11.74
C GLN A 127 -23.71 8.72 -12.93
N GLU A 128 -23.79 7.49 -13.46
CA GLU A 128 -24.71 7.14 -14.55
C GLU A 128 -26.18 7.41 -14.19
N LEU A 129 -26.61 7.04 -12.97
CA LEU A 129 -27.98 7.29 -12.50
C LEU A 129 -28.29 8.79 -12.41
N ARG A 130 -27.35 9.58 -11.88
CA ARG A 130 -27.51 11.03 -11.76
C ARG A 130 -27.63 11.72 -13.12
N TYR A 131 -26.73 11.39 -14.06
CA TYR A 131 -26.81 11.92 -15.43
C TYR A 131 -28.09 11.51 -16.16
N GLY A 132 -28.58 10.29 -15.91
CA GLY A 132 -29.85 9.82 -16.46
C GLY A 132 -31.08 10.56 -15.95
N GLU A 133 -31.07 10.99 -14.67
CA GLU A 133 -32.15 11.77 -14.06
C GLU A 133 -32.18 13.21 -14.59
N ASP A 134 -31.02 13.87 -14.68
CA ASP A 134 -30.88 15.21 -15.26
C ASP A 134 -31.38 15.25 -16.72
N ALA A 135 -31.04 14.22 -17.52
CA ALA A 135 -31.50 14.12 -18.90
C ALA A 135 -33.03 13.94 -19.03
N ARG A 136 -33.69 13.31 -18.05
CA ARG A 136 -35.15 13.15 -18.03
C ARG A 136 -35.86 14.46 -17.69
N LEU A 137 -35.32 15.25 -16.75
CA LEU A 137 -35.86 16.56 -16.39
C LEU A 137 -35.82 17.53 -17.58
N VAL A 138 -34.68 17.61 -18.29
CA VAL A 138 -34.54 18.45 -19.50
C VAL A 138 -35.52 18.02 -20.59
N ARG A 139 -35.74 16.71 -20.77
CA ARG A 139 -36.71 16.21 -21.76
C ARG A 139 -38.14 16.58 -21.40
N GLN A 140 -38.51 16.55 -20.12
CA GLN A 140 -39.87 16.89 -19.68
C GLN A 140 -40.18 18.39 -19.87
N GLU A 141 -39.21 19.28 -19.63
CA GLU A 141 -39.34 20.72 -19.95
C GLU A 141 -39.53 20.97 -21.45
N SER A 142 -38.84 20.22 -22.32
CA SER A 142 -38.98 20.40 -23.78
C SER A 142 -40.35 19.96 -24.35
N VAL A 143 -41.08 19.10 -23.64
CA VAL A 143 -42.39 18.57 -24.08
C VAL A 143 -43.55 19.47 -23.62
N PHE A 144 -43.37 20.25 -22.57
CA PHE A 144 -44.29 21.31 -22.17
C PHE A 144 -43.63 22.67 -22.39
N PRO A 145 -43.67 23.25 -23.60
CA PRO A 145 -43.40 24.67 -23.74
C PRO A 145 -44.45 25.38 -22.88
N VAL A 146 -44.01 25.91 -21.74
CA VAL A 146 -44.78 26.85 -20.96
C VAL A 146 -45.14 27.96 -21.93
N GLN A 147 -46.41 28.01 -22.34
CA GLN A 147 -47.00 29.17 -22.99
C GLN A 147 -46.90 30.30 -21.97
N GLY A 148 -45.76 30.98 -21.98
CA GLY A 148 -45.59 32.23 -21.27
C GLY A 148 -46.71 33.16 -21.74
N PRO A 149 -47.45 33.81 -20.84
CA PRO A 149 -48.44 34.79 -21.25
C PRO A 149 -47.71 35.85 -22.06
N ALA A 150 -48.09 35.98 -23.33
CA ALA A 150 -47.63 37.05 -24.19
C ALA A 150 -48.09 38.37 -23.58
N ILE A 151 -47.21 39.01 -22.79
CA ILE A 151 -47.39 40.38 -22.35
C ILE A 151 -47.21 41.22 -23.61
N GLY A 152 -48.33 41.51 -24.26
CA GLY A 152 -48.41 42.40 -25.40
C GLY A 152 -47.95 43.79 -25.00
N MET A 153 -46.73 44.15 -25.40
CA MET A 153 -46.31 45.54 -25.45
C MET A 153 -47.10 46.23 -26.56
N SER A 154 -48.18 46.91 -26.19
CA SER A 154 -48.89 47.84 -27.07
C SER A 154 -48.04 49.10 -27.26
N VAL A 155 -47.36 49.17 -28.40
CA VAL A 155 -46.74 50.40 -28.91
C VAL A 155 -47.86 51.32 -29.39
N SER A 156 -48.21 52.34 -28.62
CA SER A 156 -49.12 53.40 -29.06
C SER A 156 -48.35 54.43 -29.91
N GLN A 157 -48.67 54.47 -31.20
CA GLN A 157 -48.22 55.52 -32.11
C GLN A 157 -48.87 56.86 -31.75
N SER A 158 -48.05 57.85 -31.41
CA SER A 158 -48.45 59.25 -31.26
C SER A 158 -48.67 59.87 -32.66
N ARG A 159 -49.92 60.18 -33.00
CA ARG A 159 -50.29 61.02 -34.16
C ARG A 159 -50.02 62.48 -33.82
N ARG A 160 -49.14 63.13 -34.59
CA ARG A 160 -49.08 64.60 -34.70
C ARG A 160 -50.18 65.07 -35.65
N TYR A 161 -51.00 66.01 -35.20
CA TYR A 161 -51.52 67.14 -35.97
C TYR A 161 -51.58 68.34 -35.02
#